data_AF-A0A328DGD0-F1
#
_entry.id   AF-A0A328DGD0-F1
#
_cell.length_a   1.000
_cell.length_b   1.000
_cell.length_c   1.000
_cell.angle_alpha   90.00
_cell.angle_beta   90.00
_cell.angle_gamma   90.00
#
_symmetry.space_group_name_H-M   'P 1'
#
loop_
_entity.id
_entity.type
_entity.pdbx_description
1 polymer ?
#
loop_
_entity_poly.entity_id
_entity_poly.type
_entity_poly.pdbx_seq_one_letter_code
_entity_poly.pdbx_strand_id
1 'polypeptide(L)'
;MSFSFFKPLRPKNPPELVKAVKESLMALDSKTVAEVKAREKALEEAEKNIMSMKVMLLGDGEAEPNSDQVLQLTIEICNEDVIALFFHQLPVLGWEARKNLVQCWTVMLRQKLDDSIFCCVRYMENHLELLDFLVVCYDNKEIALHCGNMLRECIKVPSLAKYILESPCFELFFKFVELPNFDVASDAFSTFKDLLTKHAPAVSEFLTAHYDEFFEQYEKLLSSSNYVTRRQSLKLLSEFLLEPPNSHVMKRYIAEVRHLKIMMTLLKDSSKNIQISAFHIFKVFVANPNKPKEIKVILAKNHERLLELLHSLSTGKGGEEDDQFEEEKELIIKEIEKVAQLPNLGT
;
A
#
# COMPACT_ATOMS: atom_id res chain seq x y z
N MET A 1 -6.13 8.22 -57.59
CA MET A 1 -5.10 7.78 -56.63
C MET A 1 -4.66 8.99 -55.83
N SER A 2 -5.11 9.13 -54.59
CA SER A 2 -4.67 10.20 -53.69
C SER A 2 -3.52 9.64 -52.85
N PHE A 3 -2.31 10.13 -53.10
CA PHE A 3 -1.12 9.75 -52.35
C PHE A 3 -1.19 10.37 -50.95
N SER A 4 -1.25 9.53 -49.93
CA SER A 4 -1.16 9.94 -48.53
C SER A 4 0.30 10.30 -48.22
N PHE A 5 0.60 11.60 -48.15
CA PHE A 5 1.89 12.12 -47.71
C PHE A 5 1.92 12.24 -46.18
N PHE A 6 1.95 11.11 -45.47
CA PHE A 6 2.49 11.12 -44.12
C PHE A 6 4.00 10.94 -44.24
N LYS A 7 4.75 12.06 -44.16
CA LYS A 7 6.20 11.98 -43.92
C LYS A 7 6.40 11.17 -42.63
N PRO A 8 7.23 10.12 -42.61
CA PRO A 8 7.61 9.48 -41.35
C PRO A 8 8.27 10.56 -40.48
N LEU A 9 7.69 10.83 -39.31
CA LEU A 9 8.27 11.71 -38.32
C LEU A 9 9.68 11.17 -38.03
N ARG A 10 10.71 12.02 -38.21
CA ARG A 10 12.07 11.67 -37.83
C ARG A 10 12.03 11.23 -36.36
N PRO A 11 12.61 10.07 -36.00
CA PRO A 11 12.63 9.65 -34.60
C PRO A 11 13.34 10.72 -33.77
N LYS A 12 12.64 11.25 -32.76
CA LYS A 12 13.19 12.25 -31.83
C LYS A 12 14.30 11.58 -31.03
N ASN A 13 15.43 12.26 -30.85
CA ASN A 13 16.42 11.83 -29.86
C ASN A 13 15.88 12.10 -28.43
N PRO A 14 16.48 11.52 -27.37
CA PRO A 14 15.95 11.68 -26.02
C PRO A 14 15.76 13.15 -25.57
N PRO A 15 16.75 14.06 -25.73
CA PRO A 15 16.56 15.47 -25.34
C PRO A 15 15.43 16.19 -26.10
N GLU A 16 15.30 15.96 -27.40
CA GLU A 16 14.21 16.53 -28.22
C GLU A 16 12.84 16.01 -27.76
N LEU A 17 12.77 14.73 -27.37
CA LEU A 17 11.54 14.13 -26.88
C LEU A 17 11.16 14.70 -25.50
N VAL A 18 12.10 14.82 -24.56
CA VAL A 18 11.84 15.42 -23.23
C VAL A 18 11.33 16.84 -23.38
N LYS A 19 11.97 17.66 -24.22
CA LYS A 19 11.54 19.02 -24.49
C LYS A 19 10.10 19.07 -25.04
N ALA A 20 9.79 18.22 -26.02
CA ALA A 20 8.45 18.17 -26.58
C ALA A 20 7.39 17.71 -25.56
N VAL A 21 7.72 16.72 -24.73
CA VAL A 21 6.85 16.26 -23.62
C VAL A 21 6.58 17.43 -22.66
N LYS A 22 7.62 18.10 -22.17
CA LYS A 22 7.52 19.24 -21.26
C LYS A 22 6.65 20.36 -21.83
N GLU A 23 6.94 20.80 -23.05
CA GLU A 23 6.18 21.87 -23.71
C GLU A 23 4.70 21.50 -23.87
N SER A 24 4.41 20.25 -24.26
CA SER A 24 3.03 19.78 -24.44
C SER A 24 2.25 19.68 -23.12
N LEU A 25 2.89 19.25 -22.02
CA LEU A 25 2.27 19.18 -20.70
C LEU A 25 2.02 20.56 -20.09
N MET A 26 2.98 21.49 -20.21
CA MET A 26 2.80 22.87 -19.71
C MET A 26 1.68 23.62 -20.44
N ALA A 27 1.38 23.27 -21.68
CA ALA A 27 0.32 23.91 -22.46
C ALA A 27 -1.11 23.54 -21.99
N LEU A 28 -1.28 22.65 -21.01
CA LEU A 28 -2.58 22.17 -20.53
C LEU A 28 -3.28 23.08 -19.50
N ASP A 29 -2.60 24.10 -18.96
CA ASP A 29 -3.10 24.89 -17.81
C ASP A 29 -4.11 26.02 -18.14
N SER A 30 -4.47 26.21 -19.41
CA SER A 30 -5.26 27.36 -19.89
C SER A 30 -6.80 27.09 -19.97
N LYS A 31 -7.66 28.12 -19.78
CA LYS A 31 -9.14 27.98 -19.56
C LYS A 31 -10.10 28.93 -20.32
N THR A 32 -9.68 29.68 -21.34
CA THR A 32 -10.62 30.45 -22.21
C THR A 32 -11.16 29.64 -23.42
N VAL A 33 -12.18 30.11 -24.13
CA VAL A 33 -12.79 29.38 -25.29
C VAL A 33 -11.81 29.20 -26.46
N ALA A 34 -10.98 30.21 -26.77
CA ALA A 34 -9.89 30.07 -27.75
C ALA A 34 -8.82 29.08 -27.25
N GLU A 35 -8.60 29.06 -25.94
CA GLU A 35 -7.72 28.10 -25.28
C GLU A 35 -8.30 26.70 -25.19
N VAL A 36 -9.62 26.46 -25.29
CA VAL A 36 -10.19 25.09 -25.32
C VAL A 36 -9.68 24.33 -26.54
N LYS A 37 -9.73 24.93 -27.75
CA LYS A 37 -9.18 24.30 -28.96
C LYS A 37 -7.66 24.13 -28.88
N ALA A 38 -6.96 25.10 -28.27
CA ALA A 38 -5.52 24.99 -28.05
C ALA A 38 -5.19 23.87 -27.05
N ARG A 39 -6.02 23.70 -26.01
CA ARG A 39 -5.91 22.66 -24.98
C ARG A 39 -6.20 21.28 -25.54
N GLU A 40 -7.22 21.12 -26.38
CA GLU A 40 -7.48 19.86 -27.10
C GLU A 40 -6.27 19.45 -27.94
N LYS A 41 -5.72 20.40 -28.71
CA LYS A 41 -4.50 20.16 -29.49
C LYS A 41 -3.28 19.86 -28.61
N ALA A 42 -3.13 20.56 -27.49
CA ALA A 42 -2.06 20.32 -26.53
C ALA A 42 -2.19 18.93 -25.90
N LEU A 43 -3.42 18.49 -25.60
CA LEU A 43 -3.71 17.15 -25.11
C LEU A 43 -3.32 16.10 -26.14
N GLU A 44 -3.77 16.23 -27.40
CA GLU A 44 -3.38 15.30 -28.48
C GLU A 44 -1.86 15.19 -28.64
N GLU A 45 -1.15 16.33 -28.61
CA GLU A 45 0.31 16.34 -28.71
C GLU A 45 0.99 15.74 -27.47
N ALA A 46 0.46 15.99 -26.27
CA ALA A 46 0.94 15.39 -25.03
C ALA A 46 0.77 13.86 -25.05
N GLU A 47 -0.40 13.35 -25.44
CA GLU A 47 -0.65 11.91 -25.53
C GLU A 47 0.25 11.23 -26.57
N LYS A 48 0.48 11.88 -27.72
CA LYS A 48 1.42 11.42 -28.74
C LYS A 48 2.87 11.40 -28.24
N ASN A 49 3.29 12.43 -27.51
CA ASN A 49 4.64 12.49 -26.95
C ASN A 49 4.84 11.46 -25.82
N ILE A 50 3.82 11.23 -24.98
CA ILE A 50 3.81 10.15 -23.97
C ILE A 50 3.90 8.78 -24.65
N MET A 51 3.17 8.54 -25.74
CA MET A 51 3.29 7.30 -26.49
C MET A 51 4.69 7.13 -27.09
N SER A 52 5.27 8.20 -27.64
CA SER A 52 6.64 8.18 -28.18
C SER A 52 7.67 7.85 -27.08
N MET A 53 7.48 8.42 -25.89
CA MET A 53 8.28 8.12 -24.70
C MET A 53 8.14 6.66 -24.29
N LYS A 54 6.93 6.12 -24.27
CA LYS A 54 6.68 4.70 -23.99
C LYS A 54 7.41 3.78 -24.97
N VAL A 55 7.34 4.06 -26.27
CA VAL A 55 8.05 3.26 -27.28
C VAL A 55 9.57 3.30 -27.06
N MET A 56 10.14 4.47 -26.74
CA MET A 56 11.56 4.58 -26.43
C MET A 56 11.96 3.80 -25.18
N LEU A 57 11.10 3.78 -24.15
CA LEU A 57 11.37 3.13 -22.87
C LEU A 57 11.12 1.61 -22.87
N LEU A 58 10.09 1.13 -23.57
CA LEU A 58 9.62 -0.26 -23.51
C LEU A 58 9.78 -1.01 -24.84
N GLY A 59 10.10 -0.33 -25.94
CA GLY A 59 10.07 -0.89 -27.29
C GLY A 59 8.67 -0.89 -27.91
N ASP A 60 8.61 -1.22 -29.20
CA ASP A 60 7.36 -1.36 -29.98
C ASP A 60 6.91 -2.83 -30.15
N GLY A 61 7.65 -3.76 -29.54
CA GLY A 61 7.40 -5.21 -29.63
C GLY A 61 8.18 -5.91 -30.75
N GLU A 62 8.81 -5.16 -31.66
CA GLU A 62 9.67 -5.71 -32.72
C GLU A 62 11.16 -5.54 -32.39
N ALA A 63 11.54 -4.43 -31.75
CA ALA A 63 12.90 -4.14 -31.32
C ALA A 63 12.99 -3.93 -29.81
N GLU A 64 14.07 -4.43 -29.20
CA GLU A 64 14.39 -4.14 -27.80
C GLU A 64 14.77 -2.66 -27.62
N PRO A 65 14.36 -2.02 -26.52
CA PRO A 65 14.71 -0.64 -26.24
C PRO A 65 16.22 -0.47 -26.03
N ASN A 66 16.78 0.59 -26.63
CA ASN A 66 18.20 0.89 -26.50
C ASN A 66 18.51 1.42 -25.10
N SER A 67 19.33 0.69 -24.33
CA SER A 67 19.64 1.02 -22.93
C SER A 67 20.23 2.42 -22.74
N ASP A 68 21.09 2.89 -23.65
CA ASP A 68 21.70 4.21 -23.54
C ASP A 68 20.66 5.32 -23.78
N GLN A 69 19.75 5.13 -24.73
CA GLN A 69 18.65 6.06 -24.98
C GLN A 69 17.66 6.09 -23.81
N VAL A 70 17.34 4.95 -23.22
CA VAL A 70 16.48 4.84 -22.04
C VAL A 70 17.07 5.59 -20.86
N LEU A 71 18.36 5.37 -20.57
CA LEU A 71 19.06 6.05 -19.49
C LEU A 71 19.13 7.56 -19.75
N GLN A 72 19.52 7.96 -20.96
CA GLN A 72 19.60 9.37 -21.33
C GLN A 72 18.23 10.06 -21.21
N LEU A 73 17.15 9.45 -21.71
CA LEU A 73 15.80 9.98 -21.59
C LEU A 73 15.42 10.21 -20.12
N THR A 74 15.72 9.23 -19.27
CA THR A 74 15.38 9.29 -17.84
C THR A 74 16.15 10.39 -17.12
N ILE A 75 17.45 10.56 -17.44
CA ILE A 75 18.28 11.64 -16.89
C ILE A 75 17.71 13.01 -17.29
N GLU A 76 17.40 13.21 -18.57
CA GLU A 76 16.86 14.48 -19.06
C GLU A 76 15.49 14.79 -18.46
N ILE A 77 14.61 13.79 -18.29
CA ILE A 77 13.32 13.94 -17.60
C ILE A 77 13.49 14.46 -16.17
N CYS A 78 14.50 13.96 -15.44
CA CYS A 78 14.81 14.43 -14.09
C CYS A 78 15.38 15.85 -14.10
N ASN A 79 16.31 16.14 -15.02
CA ASN A 79 16.97 17.45 -15.11
C ASN A 79 16.01 18.58 -15.52
N GLU A 80 15.05 18.27 -16.38
CA GLU A 80 14.07 19.23 -16.90
C GLU A 80 12.79 19.33 -16.05
N ASP A 81 12.76 18.69 -14.88
CA ASP A 81 11.64 18.73 -13.93
C ASP A 81 10.30 18.21 -14.51
N VAL A 82 10.38 17.23 -15.41
CA VAL A 82 9.20 16.72 -16.12
C VAL A 82 8.38 15.75 -15.26
N ILE A 83 9.00 15.14 -14.24
CA ILE A 83 8.32 14.21 -13.32
C ILE A 83 7.18 14.91 -12.57
N ALA A 84 7.41 16.13 -12.05
CA ALA A 84 6.36 16.92 -11.41
C ALA A 84 5.17 17.16 -12.36
N LEU A 85 5.45 17.50 -13.63
CA LEU A 85 4.42 17.68 -14.66
C LEU A 85 3.64 16.38 -14.92
N PHE A 86 4.29 15.21 -14.93
CA PHE A 86 3.58 13.94 -15.07
C PHE A 86 2.51 13.78 -14.01
N PHE A 87 2.83 14.09 -12.75
CA PHE A 87 1.91 13.87 -11.64
C PHE A 87 0.80 14.91 -11.65
N HIS A 88 1.14 16.19 -11.76
CA HIS A 88 0.16 17.27 -11.73
C HIS A 88 -0.82 17.26 -12.91
N GLN A 89 -0.41 16.74 -14.07
CA GLN A 89 -1.27 16.66 -15.26
C GLN A 89 -2.07 15.34 -15.35
N LEU A 90 -1.88 14.36 -14.45
CA LEU A 90 -2.69 13.14 -14.40
C LEU A 90 -4.22 13.40 -14.46
N PRO A 91 -4.80 14.36 -13.70
CA PRO A 91 -6.24 14.64 -13.75
C PRO A 91 -6.74 15.09 -15.12
N VAL A 92 -5.87 15.68 -15.95
CA VAL A 92 -6.24 16.26 -17.26
C VAL A 92 -6.08 15.26 -18.40
N LEU A 93 -5.09 14.37 -18.31
CA LEU A 93 -4.77 13.41 -19.37
C LEU A 93 -5.88 12.38 -19.58
N GLY A 94 -6.00 11.84 -20.80
CA GLY A 94 -6.89 10.72 -21.09
C GLY A 94 -6.44 9.41 -20.44
N TRP A 95 -7.34 8.44 -20.34
CA TRP A 95 -7.09 7.16 -19.66
C TRP A 95 -5.88 6.40 -20.22
N GLU A 96 -5.76 6.28 -21.55
CA GLU A 96 -4.64 5.56 -22.17
C GLU A 96 -3.31 6.28 -21.91
N ALA A 97 -3.30 7.61 -21.91
CA ALA A 97 -2.10 8.39 -21.60
C ALA A 97 -1.67 8.23 -20.14
N ARG A 98 -2.61 8.24 -19.18
CA ARG A 98 -2.34 7.94 -17.76
C ARG A 98 -1.71 6.55 -17.62
N LYS A 99 -2.29 5.54 -18.27
CA LYS A 99 -1.76 4.17 -18.27
C LYS A 99 -0.34 4.08 -18.86
N ASN A 100 -0.10 4.78 -19.97
CA ASN A 100 1.22 4.85 -20.58
C ASN A 100 2.24 5.52 -19.64
N LEU A 101 1.86 6.59 -18.96
CA LEU A 101 2.72 7.24 -17.95
C LEU A 101 3.05 6.32 -16.79
N VAL A 102 2.10 5.54 -16.26
CA VAL A 102 2.36 4.56 -15.18
C VAL A 102 3.40 3.52 -15.64
N GLN A 103 3.31 3.05 -16.88
CA GLN A 103 4.26 2.09 -17.45
C GLN A 103 5.65 2.72 -17.63
N CYS A 104 5.71 3.94 -18.17
CA CYS A 104 6.96 4.69 -18.30
C CYS A 104 7.60 4.91 -16.93
N TRP A 105 6.82 5.36 -15.94
CA TRP A 105 7.25 5.60 -14.57
C TRP A 105 7.89 4.35 -13.95
N THR A 106 7.25 3.19 -14.11
CA THR A 106 7.74 1.91 -13.59
C THR A 106 9.13 1.55 -14.14
N VAL A 107 9.39 1.85 -15.42
CA VAL A 107 10.68 1.61 -16.07
C VAL A 107 11.71 2.64 -15.64
N MET A 108 11.34 3.93 -15.63
CA MET A 108 12.22 5.04 -15.27
C MET A 108 12.71 4.94 -13.82
N LEU A 109 11.83 4.56 -12.88
CA LEU A 109 12.19 4.42 -11.47
C LEU A 109 13.28 3.36 -11.22
N ARG A 110 13.43 2.40 -12.14
CA ARG A 110 14.43 1.32 -12.07
C ARG A 110 15.72 1.65 -12.80
N GLN A 111 15.81 2.78 -13.50
CA GLN A 111 17.01 3.18 -14.21
C GLN A 111 18.10 3.64 -13.25
N LYS A 112 19.27 3.05 -13.42
CA LYS A 112 20.47 3.33 -12.62
C LYS A 112 21.38 4.28 -13.39
N LEU A 113 21.82 5.35 -12.73
CA LEU A 113 22.91 6.21 -13.18
C LEU A 113 24.28 5.53 -12.96
N ASP A 114 24.39 4.85 -11.84
CA ASP A 114 25.56 4.08 -11.38
C ASP A 114 25.05 2.92 -10.50
N ASP A 115 25.92 2.02 -10.05
CA ASP A 115 25.55 0.76 -9.37
C ASP A 115 24.56 0.94 -8.20
N SER A 116 24.62 2.09 -7.51
CA SER A 116 23.81 2.44 -6.34
C SER A 116 22.85 3.63 -6.53
N ILE A 117 22.94 4.39 -7.62
CA ILE A 117 22.21 5.65 -7.79
C ILE A 117 21.10 5.47 -8.82
N PHE A 118 19.85 5.61 -8.40
CA PHE A 118 18.69 5.62 -9.29
C PHE A 118 18.24 7.07 -9.54
N CYS A 119 18.19 7.48 -10.82
CA CYS A 119 17.94 8.88 -11.20
C CYS A 119 16.63 9.42 -10.61
N CYS A 120 15.52 8.71 -10.87
CA CYS A 120 14.21 9.13 -10.40
C CYS A 120 14.06 9.01 -8.89
N VAL A 121 14.72 8.06 -8.23
CA VAL A 121 14.69 7.96 -6.77
C VAL A 121 15.33 9.18 -6.14
N ARG A 122 16.53 9.57 -6.59
CA ARG A 122 17.20 10.79 -6.12
C ARG A 122 16.35 12.03 -6.39
N TYR A 123 15.68 12.10 -7.54
CA TYR A 123 14.76 13.19 -7.83
C TYR A 123 13.61 13.22 -6.80
N MET A 124 12.94 12.09 -6.56
CA MET A 124 11.84 11.99 -5.58
C MET A 124 12.28 12.31 -4.15
N GLU A 125 13.49 11.91 -3.74
CA GLU A 125 14.04 12.25 -2.42
C GLU A 125 14.24 13.76 -2.22
N ASN A 126 14.37 14.53 -3.31
CA ASN A 126 14.45 16.00 -3.28
C ASN A 126 13.09 16.70 -3.50
N HIS A 127 12.03 15.94 -3.82
CA HIS A 127 10.69 16.44 -4.20
C HIS A 127 9.61 15.59 -3.51
N LEU A 128 9.71 15.47 -2.18
CA LEU A 128 8.88 14.55 -1.39
C LEU A 128 7.39 14.92 -1.39
N GLU A 129 7.05 16.19 -1.64
CA GLU A 129 5.69 16.68 -1.82
C GLU A 129 4.94 15.98 -2.97
N LEU A 130 5.66 15.43 -3.95
CA LEU A 130 5.07 14.64 -5.02
C LEU A 130 4.52 13.30 -4.52
N LEU A 131 5.10 12.72 -3.46
CA LEU A 131 4.54 11.53 -2.81
C LEU A 131 3.22 11.87 -2.10
N ASP A 132 3.17 13.00 -1.41
CA ASP A 132 1.94 13.47 -0.75
C ASP A 132 0.84 13.72 -1.78
N PHE A 133 1.18 14.32 -2.93
CA PHE A 133 0.25 14.48 -4.04
C PHE A 133 -0.34 13.15 -4.51
N LEU A 134 0.48 12.11 -4.69
CA LEU A 134 0.01 10.78 -5.11
C LEU A 134 -0.95 10.16 -4.06
N VAL A 135 -0.69 10.37 -2.77
CA VAL A 135 -1.58 9.92 -1.69
C VAL A 135 -2.91 10.67 -1.73
N VAL A 136 -2.88 12.00 -1.80
CA VAL A 136 -4.10 12.84 -1.83
C VAL A 136 -4.98 12.51 -3.04
N CYS A 137 -4.39 12.11 -4.17
CA CYS A 137 -5.11 11.75 -5.39
C CYS A 137 -6.00 10.49 -5.27
N TYR A 138 -5.91 9.70 -4.20
CA TYR A 138 -6.91 8.66 -3.93
C TYR A 138 -8.33 9.21 -3.77
N ASP A 139 -8.51 10.48 -3.39
CA ASP A 139 -9.81 11.15 -3.33
C ASP A 139 -10.37 11.46 -4.74
N ASN A 140 -9.53 11.41 -5.78
CA ASN A 140 -9.94 11.51 -7.18
C ASN A 140 -10.07 10.11 -7.83
N LYS A 141 -11.30 9.59 -7.81
CA LYS A 141 -11.67 8.28 -8.38
C LYS A 141 -11.21 8.02 -9.83
N GLU A 142 -10.99 9.04 -10.66
CA GLU A 142 -10.57 8.84 -12.06
C GLU A 142 -9.08 8.51 -12.20
N ILE A 143 -8.25 8.93 -11.23
CA ILE A 143 -6.80 8.76 -11.26
C ILE A 143 -6.27 7.93 -10.10
N ALA A 144 -7.10 7.65 -9.09
CA ALA A 144 -6.70 6.95 -7.87
C ALA A 144 -5.90 5.67 -8.15
N LEU A 145 -6.37 4.80 -9.06
CA LEU A 145 -5.66 3.56 -9.41
C LEU A 145 -4.31 3.80 -10.10
N HIS A 146 -4.20 4.86 -10.91
CA HIS A 146 -2.94 5.24 -11.55
C HIS A 146 -1.94 5.76 -10.50
N CYS A 147 -2.41 6.63 -9.61
CA CYS A 147 -1.60 7.19 -8.53
C CYS A 147 -1.15 6.10 -7.56
N GLY A 148 -2.05 5.18 -7.19
CA GLY A 148 -1.73 4.03 -6.36
C GLY A 148 -0.66 3.12 -6.96
N ASN A 149 -0.74 2.83 -8.26
CA ASN A 149 0.31 2.08 -8.96
C ASN A 149 1.66 2.82 -8.95
N MET A 150 1.67 4.12 -9.22
CA MET A 150 2.91 4.92 -9.20
C MET A 150 3.52 4.98 -7.80
N LEU A 151 2.67 5.19 -6.79
CA LEU A 151 3.05 5.24 -5.38
C LEU A 151 3.63 3.90 -4.90
N ARG A 152 3.01 2.78 -5.28
CA ARG A 152 3.50 1.45 -4.94
C ARG A 152 4.87 1.11 -5.54
N GLU A 153 5.21 1.69 -6.70
CA GLU A 153 6.59 1.60 -7.21
C GLU A 153 7.56 2.45 -6.35
N CYS A 154 7.16 3.67 -5.94
CA CYS A 154 7.97 4.53 -5.07
C CYS A 154 8.32 3.87 -3.74
N ILE A 155 7.32 3.31 -3.04
CA ILE A 155 7.50 2.73 -1.69
C ILE A 155 8.24 1.40 -1.70
N LYS A 156 8.66 0.88 -2.86
CA LYS A 156 9.68 -0.18 -2.91
C LYS A 156 11.04 0.32 -2.46
N VAL A 157 11.28 1.63 -2.53
CA VAL A 157 12.48 2.28 -2.02
C VAL A 157 12.30 2.58 -0.52
N PRO A 158 13.22 2.13 0.35
CA PRO A 158 13.10 2.32 1.80
C PRO A 158 12.98 3.79 2.24
N SER A 159 13.75 4.71 1.65
CA SER A 159 13.74 6.13 2.01
C SER A 159 12.38 6.79 1.71
N LEU A 160 11.81 6.53 0.54
CA LEU A 160 10.50 7.06 0.14
C LEU A 160 9.35 6.46 0.95
N ALA A 161 9.41 5.15 1.27
CA ALA A 161 8.44 4.51 2.14
C ALA A 161 8.48 5.09 3.57
N LYS A 162 9.69 5.30 4.12
CA LYS A 162 9.88 5.92 5.43
C LYS A 162 9.31 7.34 5.47
N TYR A 163 9.51 8.13 4.42
CA TYR A 163 8.89 9.47 4.33
C TYR A 163 7.37 9.40 4.45
N ILE A 164 6.71 8.51 3.69
CA ILE A 164 5.25 8.42 3.72
C ILE A 164 4.76 7.96 5.08
N LEU A 165 5.40 6.97 5.70
CA LEU A 165 5.02 6.50 7.04
C LEU A 165 5.00 7.64 8.06
N GLU A 166 6.00 8.54 8.02
CA GLU A 166 6.10 9.68 8.93
C GLU A 166 5.31 10.92 8.46
N SER A 167 4.73 10.90 7.26
CA SER A 167 3.94 12.02 6.71
C SER A 167 2.53 12.02 7.29
N PRO A 168 1.93 13.20 7.58
CA PRO A 168 0.50 13.30 7.92
C PRO A 168 -0.42 12.68 6.87
N CYS A 169 0.02 12.59 5.61
CA CYS A 169 -0.75 11.95 4.54
C CYS A 169 -0.97 10.45 4.78
N PHE A 170 -0.14 9.79 5.59
CA PHE A 170 -0.34 8.38 5.96
C PHE A 170 -1.70 8.13 6.60
N GLU A 171 -2.16 9.06 7.45
CA GLU A 171 -3.45 8.93 8.14
C GLU A 171 -4.63 8.85 7.17
N LEU A 172 -4.49 9.41 5.96
CA LEU A 172 -5.53 9.35 4.95
C LEU A 172 -5.84 7.91 4.52
N PHE A 173 -4.91 6.96 4.65
CA PHE A 173 -5.18 5.56 4.32
C PHE A 173 -6.28 4.96 5.21
N PHE A 174 -6.40 5.35 6.48
CA PHE A 174 -7.51 4.90 7.34
C PHE A 174 -8.88 5.33 6.80
N LYS A 175 -8.95 6.47 6.10
CA LYS A 175 -10.15 6.91 5.36
C LYS A 175 -10.28 6.17 4.03
N PHE A 176 -9.19 6.08 3.25
CA PHE A 176 -9.24 5.57 1.88
C PHE A 176 -9.61 4.10 1.79
N VAL A 177 -9.18 3.27 2.74
CA VAL A 177 -9.54 1.84 2.79
C VAL A 177 -11.02 1.60 3.10
N GLU A 178 -11.73 2.62 3.58
CA GLU A 178 -13.17 2.57 3.88
C GLU A 178 -14.03 3.29 2.83
N LEU A 179 -13.44 3.70 1.70
CA LEU A 179 -14.20 4.33 0.63
C LEU A 179 -15.28 3.38 0.07
N PRO A 180 -16.45 3.91 -0.32
CA PRO A 180 -17.53 3.10 -0.89
C PRO A 180 -17.18 2.53 -2.28
N ASN A 181 -16.24 3.15 -2.99
CA ASN A 181 -15.72 2.60 -4.24
C ASN A 181 -14.74 1.47 -3.93
N PHE A 182 -15.17 0.24 -4.19
CA PHE A 182 -14.41 -0.97 -3.88
C PHE A 182 -13.04 -1.00 -4.56
N ASP A 183 -12.93 -0.62 -5.83
CA ASP A 183 -11.66 -0.67 -6.56
C ASP A 183 -10.64 0.29 -5.94
N VAL A 184 -11.07 1.51 -5.61
CA VAL A 184 -10.23 2.52 -4.97
C VAL A 184 -9.83 2.10 -3.55
N ALA A 185 -10.79 1.61 -2.75
CA ALA A 185 -10.53 1.16 -1.38
C ALA A 185 -9.58 -0.04 -1.34
N SER A 186 -9.76 -1.01 -2.24
CA SER A 186 -8.90 -2.19 -2.37
C SER A 186 -7.48 -1.81 -2.82
N ASP A 187 -7.36 -0.89 -3.76
CA ASP A 187 -6.06 -0.36 -4.20
C ASP A 187 -5.35 0.42 -3.07
N ALA A 188 -6.09 1.28 -2.35
CA ALA A 188 -5.58 1.99 -1.18
C ALA A 188 -5.13 1.01 -0.09
N PHE A 189 -5.88 -0.07 0.16
CA PHE A 189 -5.51 -1.11 1.12
C PHE A 189 -4.22 -1.82 0.69
N SER A 190 -4.03 -2.06 -0.60
CA SER A 190 -2.80 -2.66 -1.13
C SER A 190 -1.58 -1.78 -0.85
N THR A 191 -1.72 -0.47 -1.03
CA THR A 191 -0.67 0.51 -0.71
C THR A 191 -0.42 0.62 0.79
N PHE A 192 -1.48 0.67 1.60
CA PHE A 192 -1.41 0.68 3.06
C PHE A 192 -0.70 -0.56 3.61
N LYS A 193 -1.01 -1.73 3.06
CA LYS A 193 -0.33 -3.00 3.35
C LYS A 193 1.16 -2.91 3.01
N ASP A 194 1.51 -2.48 1.80
CA ASP A 194 2.91 -2.40 1.37
C ASP A 194 3.73 -1.46 2.29
N LEU A 195 3.16 -0.32 2.69
CA LEU A 195 3.79 0.60 3.64
C LEU A 195 4.07 -0.07 5.00
N LEU A 196 3.14 -0.89 5.50
CA LEU A 196 3.22 -1.55 6.79
C LEU A 196 3.97 -2.88 6.80
N THR A 197 4.43 -3.39 5.65
CA THR A 197 5.03 -4.74 5.57
C THR A 197 6.33 -4.81 4.78
N LYS A 198 6.56 -3.93 3.81
CA LYS A 198 7.71 -4.07 2.89
C LYS A 198 9.06 -3.78 3.55
N HIS A 199 9.09 -2.82 4.48
CA HIS A 199 10.32 -2.37 5.15
C HIS A 199 10.19 -2.51 6.67
N ALA A 200 10.20 -3.74 7.17
CA ALA A 200 9.94 -4.07 8.58
C ALA A 200 10.74 -3.22 9.60
N PRO A 201 12.03 -2.86 9.39
CA PRO A 201 12.74 -1.97 10.31
C PRO A 201 12.14 -0.56 10.40
N ALA A 202 11.74 0.03 9.27
CA ALA A 202 11.12 1.35 9.24
C ALA A 202 9.72 1.34 9.86
N VAL A 203 8.94 0.28 9.59
CA VAL A 203 7.64 0.06 10.21
C VAL A 203 7.76 -0.07 11.72
N SER A 204 8.78 -0.78 12.20
CA SER A 204 9.06 -0.92 13.63
C SER A 204 9.37 0.41 14.31
N GLU A 205 10.22 1.23 13.70
CA GLU A 205 10.53 2.58 14.19
C GLU A 205 9.25 3.42 14.28
N PHE A 206 8.47 3.46 13.20
CA PHE A 206 7.20 4.18 13.11
C PHE A 206 6.19 3.71 14.18
N LEU A 207 5.89 2.41 14.26
CA LEU A 207 4.94 1.86 15.23
C LEU A 207 5.38 2.07 16.68
N THR A 208 6.69 2.20 16.93
CA THR A 208 7.21 2.50 18.27
C THR A 208 6.93 3.94 18.64
N ALA A 209 7.19 4.86 17.73
CA ALA A 209 7.00 6.30 17.94
C ALA A 209 5.52 6.68 18.04
N HIS A 210 4.67 6.06 17.22
CA HIS A 210 3.27 6.43 17.02
C HIS A 210 2.26 5.40 17.54
N TYR A 211 2.69 4.56 18.49
CA TYR A 211 1.93 3.38 18.94
C TYR A 211 0.47 3.68 19.28
N ASP A 212 0.23 4.66 20.16
CA ASP A 212 -1.10 4.92 20.71
C ASP A 212 -2.05 5.46 19.63
N GLU A 213 -1.59 6.44 18.84
CA GLU A 213 -2.36 7.06 17.77
C GLU A 213 -2.65 6.06 16.64
N PHE A 214 -1.65 5.27 16.24
CA PHE A 214 -1.81 4.25 15.20
C PHE A 214 -2.84 3.20 15.60
N PHE A 215 -2.70 2.58 16.78
CA PHE A 215 -3.61 1.52 17.19
C PHE A 215 -5.00 2.04 17.51
N GLU A 216 -5.17 3.28 17.99
CA GLU A 216 -6.50 3.88 18.12
C GLU A 216 -7.24 3.97 16.77
N GLN A 217 -6.56 4.34 15.69
CA GLN A 217 -7.16 4.34 14.35
C GLN A 217 -7.35 2.91 13.81
N TYR A 218 -6.38 2.02 14.04
CA TYR A 218 -6.43 0.64 13.56
C TYR A 218 -7.60 -0.15 14.17
N GLU A 219 -7.93 0.11 15.43
CA GLU A 219 -9.10 -0.49 16.10
C GLU A 219 -10.43 -0.16 15.40
N LYS A 220 -10.53 1.01 14.76
CA LYS A 220 -11.70 1.38 13.96
C LYS A 220 -11.83 0.49 12.72
N LEU A 221 -10.73 0.11 12.10
CA LEU A 221 -10.73 -0.84 10.98
C LEU A 221 -11.14 -2.26 11.42
N LEU A 222 -10.67 -2.69 12.59
CA LEU A 222 -11.03 -4.00 13.17
C LEU A 222 -12.50 -4.07 13.63
N SER A 223 -13.12 -2.92 13.89
CA SER A 223 -14.54 -2.81 14.28
C SER A 223 -15.44 -2.30 13.15
N SER A 224 -14.89 -2.18 11.93
CA SER A 224 -15.61 -1.68 10.77
C SER A 224 -16.84 -2.51 10.42
N SER A 225 -17.91 -1.85 10.00
CA SER A 225 -19.09 -2.50 9.41
C SER A 225 -18.78 -3.14 8.06
N ASN A 226 -17.72 -2.70 7.37
CA ASN A 226 -17.28 -3.28 6.11
C ASN A 226 -16.57 -4.62 6.36
N TYR A 227 -17.19 -5.71 5.89
CA TYR A 227 -16.63 -7.07 6.02
C TYR A 227 -15.22 -7.19 5.42
N VAL A 228 -14.98 -6.59 4.24
CA VAL A 228 -13.70 -6.70 3.55
C VAL A 228 -12.63 -5.95 4.34
N THR A 229 -12.90 -4.71 4.76
CA THR A 229 -11.97 -3.92 5.57
C THR A 229 -11.62 -4.65 6.85
N ARG A 230 -12.62 -5.14 7.59
CA ARG A 230 -12.42 -5.85 8.86
C ARG A 230 -11.57 -7.12 8.67
N ARG A 231 -11.88 -7.92 7.64
CA ARG A 231 -11.12 -9.15 7.34
C ARG A 231 -9.68 -8.86 6.93
N GLN A 232 -9.46 -7.92 6.02
CA GLN A 232 -8.12 -7.62 5.51
C GLN A 232 -7.26 -6.93 6.57
N SER A 233 -7.82 -6.02 7.37
CA SER A 233 -7.12 -5.37 8.48
C SER A 233 -6.72 -6.38 9.55
N LEU A 234 -7.58 -7.34 9.87
CA LEU A 234 -7.23 -8.38 10.83
C LEU A 234 -6.08 -9.28 10.34
N LYS A 235 -6.08 -9.62 9.04
CA LYS A 235 -4.97 -10.35 8.42
C LYS A 235 -3.68 -9.52 8.43
N LEU A 236 -3.75 -8.27 8.02
CA LEU A 236 -2.61 -7.35 7.98
C LEU A 236 -2.01 -7.12 9.38
N LEU A 237 -2.85 -6.99 10.41
CA LEU A 237 -2.39 -6.90 11.79
C LEU A 237 -1.52 -8.11 12.18
N SER A 238 -1.95 -9.32 11.83
CA SER A 238 -1.14 -10.51 12.08
C SER A 238 0.17 -10.51 11.30
N GLU A 239 0.17 -9.99 10.07
CA GLU A 239 1.37 -9.92 9.22
C GLU A 239 2.43 -9.00 9.83
N PHE A 240 2.12 -7.72 10.09
CA PHE A 240 3.14 -6.80 10.61
C PHE A 240 3.44 -7.01 12.09
N LEU A 241 2.45 -7.37 12.93
CA LEU A 241 2.67 -7.45 14.38
C LEU A 241 3.65 -8.58 14.75
N LEU A 242 3.68 -9.66 13.97
CA LEU A 242 4.50 -10.84 14.24
C LEU A 242 5.89 -10.81 13.58
N GLU A 243 6.20 -9.74 12.85
CA GLU A 243 7.53 -9.55 12.28
C GLU A 243 8.60 -9.41 13.39
N PRO A 244 9.80 -10.02 13.24
CA PRO A 244 10.84 -9.96 14.27
C PRO A 244 11.22 -8.53 14.71
N PRO A 245 11.37 -7.54 13.79
CA PRO A 245 11.60 -6.15 14.16
C PRO A 245 10.49 -5.54 15.05
N ASN A 246 9.26 -6.06 15.00
CA ASN A 246 8.10 -5.55 15.74
C ASN A 246 7.90 -6.27 17.08
N SER A 247 8.84 -7.10 17.53
CA SER A 247 8.65 -7.93 18.74
C SER A 247 8.36 -7.14 20.02
N HIS A 248 8.88 -5.92 20.20
CA HIS A 248 8.54 -5.06 21.34
C HIS A 248 7.16 -4.41 21.18
N VAL A 249 6.77 -4.03 19.96
CA VAL A 249 5.40 -3.55 19.64
C VAL A 249 4.39 -4.66 19.95
N MET A 250 4.66 -5.90 19.49
CA MET A 250 3.87 -7.08 19.79
C MET A 250 3.74 -7.32 21.30
N LYS A 251 4.86 -7.28 22.04
CA LYS A 251 4.86 -7.46 23.51
C LYS A 251 4.00 -6.43 24.22
N ARG A 252 4.04 -5.16 23.77
CA ARG A 252 3.15 -4.10 24.29
C ARG A 252 1.69 -4.40 23.95
N TYR A 253 1.40 -4.72 22.68
CA TYR A 253 0.06 -5.03 22.19
C TYR A 253 -0.63 -6.15 22.97
N ILE A 254 0.07 -7.26 23.20
CA ILE A 254 -0.48 -8.42 23.90
C ILE A 254 -0.54 -8.28 25.43
N ALA A 255 -0.02 -7.18 25.98
CA ALA A 255 -0.14 -6.84 27.39
C ALA A 255 -1.42 -6.02 27.69
N GLU A 256 -2.09 -5.50 26.66
CA GLU A 256 -3.21 -4.58 26.84
C GLU A 256 -4.57 -5.27 26.77
N VAL A 257 -5.39 -5.01 27.80
CA VAL A 257 -6.76 -5.57 27.92
C VAL A 257 -7.67 -5.15 26.77
N ARG A 258 -7.48 -3.92 26.24
CA ARG A 258 -8.29 -3.38 25.14
C ARG A 258 -8.18 -4.27 23.90
N HIS A 259 -6.95 -4.55 23.46
CA HIS A 259 -6.69 -5.39 22.29
C HIS A 259 -7.18 -6.84 22.50
N LEU A 260 -7.03 -7.42 23.69
CA LEU A 260 -7.57 -8.75 24.00
C LEU A 260 -9.10 -8.80 23.79
N LYS A 261 -9.83 -7.80 24.31
CA LYS A 261 -11.29 -7.74 24.20
C LYS A 261 -11.75 -7.65 22.74
N ILE A 262 -11.00 -6.95 21.89
CA ILE A 262 -11.26 -6.88 20.45
C ILE A 262 -11.11 -8.26 19.83
N MET A 263 -10.00 -8.96 20.09
CA MET A 263 -9.78 -10.32 19.57
C MET A 263 -10.86 -11.30 20.04
N MET A 264 -11.23 -11.26 21.33
CA MET A 264 -12.33 -12.08 21.87
C MET A 264 -13.70 -11.72 21.26
N THR A 265 -13.90 -10.48 20.83
CA THR A 265 -15.12 -10.07 20.14
C THR A 265 -15.14 -10.61 18.71
N LEU A 266 -14.02 -10.53 17.99
CA LEU A 266 -13.87 -11.06 16.63
C LEU A 266 -13.93 -12.59 16.56
N LEU A 267 -13.53 -13.30 17.62
CA LEU A 267 -13.75 -14.75 17.75
C LEU A 267 -15.23 -15.14 17.77
N LYS A 268 -16.14 -14.19 18.05
CA LYS A 268 -17.59 -14.39 18.01
C LYS A 268 -18.22 -13.85 16.73
N ASP A 269 -17.43 -13.38 15.76
CA ASP A 269 -17.95 -12.82 14.51
C ASP A 269 -18.75 -13.89 13.75
N SER A 270 -19.79 -13.49 13.02
CA SER A 270 -20.57 -14.39 12.15
C SER A 270 -19.74 -15.09 11.07
N SER A 271 -18.61 -14.51 10.65
CA SER A 271 -17.76 -15.04 9.59
C SER A 271 -16.64 -15.93 10.15
N LYS A 272 -16.63 -17.21 9.75
CA LYS A 272 -15.55 -18.16 10.07
C LYS A 272 -14.16 -17.64 9.68
N ASN A 273 -14.03 -16.94 8.55
CA ASN A 273 -12.74 -16.38 8.12
C ASN A 273 -12.20 -15.33 9.10
N ILE A 274 -13.09 -14.52 9.68
CA ILE A 274 -12.72 -13.52 10.68
C ILE A 274 -12.37 -14.22 12.00
N GLN A 275 -13.15 -15.23 12.42
CA GLN A 275 -12.85 -16.02 13.60
C GLN A 275 -11.45 -16.67 13.52
N ILE A 276 -11.12 -17.31 12.40
CA ILE A 276 -9.81 -17.94 12.17
C ILE A 276 -8.69 -16.88 12.20
N SER A 277 -8.88 -15.74 11.54
CA SER A 277 -7.88 -14.66 11.53
C SER A 277 -7.69 -14.06 12.94
N ALA A 278 -8.77 -13.94 13.72
CA ALA A 278 -8.72 -13.45 15.10
C ALA A 278 -7.99 -14.44 16.01
N PHE A 279 -8.17 -15.74 15.78
CA PHE A 279 -7.47 -16.79 16.50
C PHE A 279 -5.94 -16.66 16.38
N HIS A 280 -5.40 -16.37 15.19
CA HIS A 280 -3.95 -16.22 14.99
C HIS A 280 -3.31 -15.11 15.83
N ILE A 281 -4.07 -14.09 16.22
CA ILE A 281 -3.59 -13.03 17.11
C ILE A 281 -3.93 -13.38 18.56
N PHE A 282 -5.15 -13.87 18.84
CA PHE A 282 -5.57 -14.31 20.16
C PHE A 282 -4.62 -15.35 20.77
N LYS A 283 -4.14 -16.32 19.96
CA LYS A 283 -3.18 -17.33 20.41
C LYS A 283 -1.91 -16.70 20.99
N VAL A 284 -1.49 -15.53 20.51
CA VAL A 284 -0.29 -14.83 20.99
C VAL A 284 -0.51 -14.23 22.38
N PHE A 285 -1.72 -13.74 22.68
CA PHE A 285 -2.08 -13.32 24.04
C PHE A 285 -2.02 -14.50 25.02
N VAL A 286 -2.58 -15.64 24.61
CA VAL A 286 -2.62 -16.84 25.46
C VAL A 286 -1.26 -17.52 25.57
N ALA A 287 -0.43 -17.48 24.53
CA ALA A 287 0.92 -18.05 24.54
C ALA A 287 1.94 -17.16 25.28
N ASN A 288 1.60 -15.91 25.63
CA ASN A 288 2.53 -15.00 26.29
C ASN A 288 2.99 -15.56 27.66
N PRO A 289 4.30 -15.84 27.86
CA PRO A 289 4.79 -16.35 29.14
C PRO A 289 4.64 -15.31 30.27
N ASN A 290 4.71 -14.03 29.91
CA ASN A 290 4.62 -12.89 30.82
C ASN A 290 3.24 -12.21 30.79
N LYS A 291 2.16 -13.00 30.62
CA LYS A 291 0.77 -12.53 30.68
C LYS A 291 0.50 -11.64 31.91
N PRO A 292 0.01 -10.40 31.74
CA PRO A 292 -0.44 -9.53 32.84
C PRO A 292 -1.56 -10.16 33.67
N LYS A 293 -1.72 -9.72 34.93
CA LYS A 293 -2.73 -10.27 35.86
C LYS A 293 -4.14 -10.08 35.28
N GLU A 294 -4.43 -8.91 34.73
CA GLU A 294 -5.73 -8.55 34.17
C GLU A 294 -6.11 -9.45 33.00
N ILE A 295 -5.13 -9.78 32.14
CA ILE A 295 -5.31 -10.71 31.01
C ILE A 295 -5.63 -12.12 31.55
N LYS A 296 -4.88 -12.62 32.54
CA LYS A 296 -5.16 -13.92 33.18
C LYS A 296 -6.55 -13.96 33.79
N VAL A 297 -6.96 -12.89 34.48
CA VAL A 297 -8.31 -12.77 35.07
C VAL A 297 -9.40 -12.83 34.01
N ILE A 298 -9.23 -12.12 32.88
CA ILE A 298 -10.20 -12.16 31.79
C ILE A 298 -10.31 -13.55 31.18
N LEU A 299 -9.18 -14.21 30.90
CA LEU A 299 -9.16 -15.57 30.36
C LEU A 299 -9.84 -16.56 31.34
N ALA A 300 -9.50 -16.52 32.62
CA ALA A 300 -10.09 -17.39 33.64
C ALA A 300 -11.60 -17.15 33.80
N LYS A 301 -12.05 -15.88 33.86
CA LYS A 301 -13.47 -15.56 34.01
C LYS A 301 -14.32 -15.97 32.80
N ASN A 302 -13.73 -16.07 31.61
CA ASN A 302 -14.43 -16.41 30.37
C ASN A 302 -14.08 -17.80 29.83
N HIS A 303 -13.39 -18.64 30.62
CA HIS A 303 -12.77 -19.88 30.12
C HIS A 303 -13.80 -20.83 29.49
N GLU A 304 -14.93 -21.12 30.14
CA GLU A 304 -15.97 -22.02 29.61
C GLU A 304 -16.41 -21.60 28.20
N ARG A 305 -16.77 -20.32 28.04
CA ARG A 305 -17.23 -19.79 26.76
C ARG A 305 -16.13 -19.75 25.70
N LEU A 306 -14.90 -19.46 26.10
CA LEU A 306 -13.74 -19.49 25.21
C LEU A 306 -13.49 -20.91 24.68
N LEU A 307 -13.54 -21.92 25.56
CA LEU A 307 -13.38 -23.32 25.17
C LEU A 307 -14.48 -23.77 24.20
N GLU A 308 -15.74 -23.42 24.47
CA GLU A 308 -16.85 -23.68 23.52
C GLU A 308 -16.59 -23.07 22.14
N LEU A 309 -16.14 -21.81 22.07
CA LEU A 309 -15.83 -21.13 20.82
C LEU A 309 -14.67 -21.83 20.09
N LEU A 310 -13.59 -22.16 20.79
CA LEU A 310 -12.41 -22.81 20.20
C LEU A 310 -12.73 -24.22 19.70
N HIS A 311 -13.48 -25.03 20.44
CA HIS A 311 -13.90 -26.35 19.97
C HIS A 311 -14.80 -26.28 18.72
N SER A 312 -15.62 -25.23 18.60
CA SER A 312 -16.46 -25.00 17.42
C SER A 312 -15.70 -24.44 16.21
N LEU A 313 -14.49 -23.93 16.43
CA LEU A 313 -13.66 -23.32 15.39
C LEU A 313 -12.93 -24.40 14.59
N SER A 314 -13.11 -24.38 13.27
CA SER A 314 -12.44 -25.29 12.34
C SER A 314 -12.23 -24.60 11.00
N THR A 315 -11.07 -24.81 10.40
CA THR A 315 -10.70 -24.36 9.05
C THR A 315 -11.41 -25.15 7.95
N GLY A 316 -11.90 -26.36 8.26
CA GLY A 316 -12.84 -27.13 7.45
C GLY A 316 -12.29 -27.64 6.13
N LYS A 317 -10.96 -27.75 5.98
CA LYS A 317 -10.29 -27.96 4.70
C LYS A 317 -9.29 -29.10 4.60
N GLY A 318 -9.10 -30.00 5.57
CA GLY A 318 -8.30 -31.23 5.44
C GLY A 318 -6.92 -31.06 4.75
N GLY A 319 -5.84 -31.05 5.54
CA GLY A 319 -4.47 -30.97 5.02
C GLY A 319 -3.48 -30.52 6.09
N GLU A 320 -2.20 -30.38 5.75
CA GLU A 320 -1.13 -30.05 6.71
C GLU A 320 -1.33 -28.70 7.42
N GLU A 321 -1.86 -27.67 6.73
CA GLU A 321 -2.20 -26.37 7.36
C GLU A 321 -3.33 -26.50 8.39
N ASP A 322 -4.27 -27.42 8.15
CA ASP A 322 -5.36 -27.72 9.09
C ASP A 322 -4.84 -28.46 10.31
N ASP A 323 -3.91 -29.40 10.13
CA ASP A 323 -3.27 -30.13 11.23
C ASP A 323 -2.50 -29.17 12.14
N GLN A 324 -1.73 -28.24 11.56
CA GLN A 324 -1.03 -27.20 12.33
C GLN A 324 -2.02 -26.30 13.10
N PHE A 325 -3.12 -25.90 12.47
CA PHE A 325 -4.14 -25.08 13.12
C PHE A 325 -4.78 -25.81 14.32
N GLU A 326 -5.12 -27.09 14.15
CA GLU A 326 -5.70 -27.91 15.22
C GLU A 326 -4.71 -28.13 16.38
N GLU A 327 -3.43 -28.37 16.08
CA GLU A 327 -2.38 -28.46 17.10
C GLU A 327 -2.25 -27.16 17.91
N GLU A 328 -2.17 -26.01 17.23
CA GLU A 328 -2.12 -24.71 17.89
C GLU A 328 -3.36 -24.48 18.77
N LYS A 329 -4.55 -24.84 18.27
CA LYS A 329 -5.82 -24.69 18.98
C LYS A 329 -5.86 -25.51 20.26
N GLU A 330 -5.42 -26.76 20.21
CA GLU A 330 -5.33 -27.65 21.38
C GLU A 330 -4.35 -27.13 22.43
N LEU A 331 -3.22 -26.53 22.01
CA LEU A 331 -2.28 -25.90 22.93
C LEU A 331 -2.90 -24.68 23.63
N ILE A 332 -3.66 -23.86 22.89
CA ILE A 332 -4.35 -22.69 23.44
C ILE A 332 -5.46 -23.12 24.43
N ILE A 333 -6.22 -24.17 24.12
CA ILE A 333 -7.23 -24.75 25.01
C ILE A 333 -6.60 -25.15 26.35
N LYS A 334 -5.52 -25.95 26.32
CA LYS A 334 -4.82 -26.41 27.52
C LYS A 334 -4.28 -25.27 28.37
N GLU A 335 -3.73 -24.23 27.74
CA GLU A 335 -3.20 -23.07 28.47
C GLU A 335 -4.33 -22.24 29.11
N ILE A 336 -5.50 -22.11 28.46
CA ILE A 336 -6.67 -21.45 29.07
C ILE A 336 -7.16 -22.22 30.29
N GLU A 337 -7.30 -23.55 30.20
CA GLU A 337 -7.69 -24.40 31.33
C GLU A 337 -6.74 -24.26 32.51
N LYS A 338 -5.43 -24.30 32.23
CA LYS A 338 -4.38 -24.10 33.23
C LYS A 338 -4.47 -22.72 33.90
N VAL A 339 -4.70 -21.65 33.12
CA VAL A 339 -4.87 -20.29 33.66
C VAL A 339 -6.12 -20.22 34.54
N ALA A 340 -7.22 -20.88 34.17
CA ALA A 340 -8.46 -20.91 34.96
C ALA A 340 -8.28 -21.61 36.31
N GLN A 341 -7.38 -22.58 36.41
CA GLN A 341 -7.08 -23.33 37.63
C GLN A 341 -6.08 -22.62 38.58
N LEU A 342 -5.53 -21.46 38.20
CA LEU A 342 -4.55 -20.76 39.03
C LEU A 342 -5.21 -20.24 40.34
N PRO A 343 -4.74 -20.68 41.52
CA PRO A 343 -5.21 -20.14 42.78
C PRO A 343 -4.84 -18.64 42.88
N ASN A 344 -5.78 -17.82 43.39
CA ASN A 344 -5.61 -16.38 43.67
C ASN A 344 -5.76 -15.38 42.50
N LEU A 345 -6.45 -15.74 41.40
CA LEU A 345 -6.86 -14.74 40.40
C LEU A 345 -8.01 -13.82 40.88
N GLY A 346 -8.71 -14.21 41.95
CA GLY A 346 -9.71 -13.39 42.64
C GLY A 346 -9.18 -12.84 43.96
N THR A 347 -8.66 -11.61 43.93
CA THR A 347 -8.70 -10.62 45.02
C THR A 347 -8.66 -9.24 44.38
#